data_AF-A0A838ABB9-F1
#
_entry.id   AF-A0A838ABB9-F1
#
_cell.length_a   1.000
_cell.length_b   1.000
_cell.length_c   1.000
_cell.angle_alpha   90.00
_cell.angle_beta   90.00
_cell.angle_gamma   90.00
#
_symmetry.space_group_name_H-M   'P 1'
#
loop_
_entity.id
_entity.type
_entity.pdbx_description
1 polymer ?
#
loop_
_entity_poly.entity_id
_entity_poly.type
_entity_poly.pdbx_seq_one_letter_code
_entity_poly.pdbx_strand_id
1 'polypeptide(L)'
;MTSQQGARHLAWRDGDIVTLAVTALVGPIAIAAAWAGAERAGSALARAGWLQVGVAGFAIFAGGVCLWLLRGRRAVGERRAALISLEQRAADVPRTTHATGTESPELVRAEGMARVHRPGCPLVAGKHVDPASPGDGRSCEVCHG
;
A
#
# COMPACT_ATOMS: atom_id res chain seq x y z
N MET A 1 -8.02 -0.45 31.32
CA MET A 1 -7.02 -0.54 30.25
C MET A 1 -7.59 -1.35 29.10
N THR A 2 -8.40 -0.73 28.25
CA THR A 2 -8.90 -1.34 27.01
C THR A 2 -7.86 -1.12 25.93
N SER A 3 -7.15 -2.19 25.58
CA SER A 3 -6.25 -2.23 24.43
C SER A 3 -7.02 -1.79 23.19
N GLN A 4 -6.78 -0.55 22.77
CA GLN A 4 -7.19 0.00 21.49
C GLN A 4 -6.37 -0.77 20.44
N GLN A 5 -6.84 -1.97 20.08
CA GLN A 5 -6.31 -2.74 18.98
C GLN A 5 -6.39 -1.82 17.77
N GLY A 6 -5.23 -1.30 17.35
CA GLY A 6 -5.11 -0.48 16.17
C GLY A 6 -5.74 -1.26 15.02
N ALA A 7 -6.94 -0.84 14.63
CA ALA A 7 -7.60 -1.35 13.45
C ALA A 7 -6.60 -1.14 12.34
N ARG A 8 -5.93 -2.22 11.91
CA ARG A 8 -5.03 -2.19 10.77
C ARG A 8 -5.91 -1.70 9.64
N HIS A 9 -5.73 -0.43 9.26
CA HIS A 9 -6.44 0.15 8.14
C HIS A 9 -5.94 -0.58 6.89
N LEU A 10 -6.59 -1.71 6.62
CA LEU A 10 -6.34 -2.48 5.44
C LEU A 10 -6.66 -1.58 4.27
N ALA A 11 -5.79 -1.66 3.28
CA ALA A 11 -5.81 -0.73 2.18
C ALA A 11 -7.05 -0.83 1.28
N TRP A 12 -7.81 -1.89 1.48
CA TRP A 12 -8.88 -2.36 0.64
C TRP A 12 -10.14 -2.42 1.48
N ARG A 13 -11.26 -2.01 0.90
CA ARG A 13 -12.56 -2.21 1.53
C ARG A 13 -12.93 -3.68 1.42
N ASP A 14 -13.67 -4.20 2.40
CA ASP A 14 -14.14 -5.59 2.38
C ASP A 14 -14.91 -5.92 1.09
N GLY A 15 -15.68 -4.95 0.57
CA GLY A 15 -16.38 -5.08 -0.71
C GLY A 15 -15.47 -5.29 -1.93
N ASP A 16 -14.24 -4.75 -1.93
CA ASP A 16 -13.28 -4.96 -3.03
C ASP A 16 -12.77 -6.40 -3.02
N ILE A 17 -12.55 -6.97 -1.83
CA ILE A 17 -12.12 -8.36 -1.64
C ILE A 17 -13.25 -9.31 -2.08
N VAL A 18 -14.49 -9.05 -1.66
CA VAL A 18 -15.65 -9.85 -2.07
C VAL A 18 -15.83 -9.81 -3.59
N THR A 19 -15.73 -8.63 -4.21
CA THR A 19 -15.87 -8.49 -5.67
C THR A 19 -14.77 -9.27 -6.41
N LEU A 20 -13.53 -9.19 -5.94
CA LEU A 20 -12.43 -9.95 -6.52
C LEU A 20 -12.67 -11.46 -6.36
N ALA A 21 -13.03 -11.91 -5.16
CA ALA A 21 -13.27 -13.33 -4.89
C ALA A 21 -14.41 -13.88 -5.76
N VAL A 22 -15.52 -13.16 -5.88
CA VAL A 22 -16.65 -13.57 -6.72
C VAL A 22 -16.25 -13.64 -8.19
N THR A 23 -15.60 -12.60 -8.74
CA THR A 23 -15.19 -12.61 -10.16
C THR A 23 -14.10 -13.65 -10.45
N ALA A 24 -13.19 -13.88 -9.50
CA ALA A 24 -12.14 -14.89 -9.57
C ALA A 24 -12.68 -16.33 -9.49
N LEU A 25 -13.85 -16.56 -8.89
CA LEU A 25 -14.49 -17.87 -8.84
C LEU A 25 -15.46 -18.08 -10.02
N VAL A 26 -16.34 -17.11 -10.27
CA VAL A 26 -17.40 -17.23 -11.29
C VAL A 26 -16.83 -17.41 -12.70
N GLY A 27 -15.79 -16.66 -13.07
CA GLY A 27 -15.21 -16.75 -14.40
C GLY A 27 -14.60 -18.13 -14.71
N PRO A 28 -13.70 -18.67 -13.89
CA PRO A 28 -13.16 -20.02 -14.06
C PRO A 28 -14.22 -21.11 -14.03
N ILE A 29 -15.25 -20.99 -13.17
CA ILE A 29 -16.38 -21.94 -13.17
C ILE A 29 -17.12 -21.92 -14.50
N ALA A 30 -17.41 -20.73 -15.05
CA ALA A 30 -18.07 -20.59 -16.35
C ALA A 30 -17.20 -21.14 -17.51
N ILE A 31 -15.88 -20.93 -17.47
CA ILE A 31 -14.94 -21.50 -18.45
C ILE A 31 -14.92 -23.02 -18.36
N ALA A 32 -14.85 -23.58 -17.15
CA ALA A 32 -14.86 -25.03 -16.95
C ALA A 32 -16.19 -25.67 -17.41
N ALA A 33 -17.31 -25.02 -17.12
CA ALA A 33 -18.63 -25.45 -17.59
C ALA A 33 -18.72 -25.38 -19.13
N ALA A 34 -18.22 -24.31 -19.74
CA ALA A 34 -18.15 -24.17 -21.19
C ALA A 34 -17.31 -25.26 -21.84
N TRP A 35 -16.16 -25.59 -21.25
CA TRP A 35 -15.29 -26.68 -21.72
C TRP A 35 -16.03 -28.03 -21.68
N ALA A 36 -16.55 -28.42 -20.52
CA ALA A 36 -17.26 -29.68 -20.35
C ALA A 36 -18.53 -29.78 -21.22
N GLY A 37 -19.21 -28.65 -21.44
CA GLY A 37 -20.36 -28.56 -22.33
C GLY A 37 -20.00 -28.72 -23.81
N ALA A 38 -18.89 -28.11 -24.24
CA ALA A 38 -18.40 -28.20 -25.61
C ALA A 38 -17.97 -29.63 -25.98
N GLU A 39 -17.34 -30.37 -25.07
CA GLU A 39 -16.97 -31.79 -25.27
C GLU A 39 -18.20 -32.68 -25.50
N ARG A 40 -19.32 -32.37 -24.83
CA ARG A 40 -20.58 -33.15 -24.92
C ARG A 40 -21.48 -32.72 -26.08
N ALA A 41 -21.14 -31.64 -26.77
CA ALA A 41 -21.97 -31.09 -27.83
C ALA A 41 -21.86 -31.92 -29.12
N GLY A 42 -22.99 -32.48 -29.55
CA GLY A 42 -23.11 -33.27 -30.78
C GLY A 42 -23.19 -32.45 -32.08
N SER A 43 -23.28 -31.11 -32.00
CA SER A 43 -23.39 -30.24 -33.17
C SER A 43 -22.50 -29.00 -33.06
N ALA A 44 -22.13 -28.42 -34.21
CA ALA A 44 -21.31 -27.21 -34.26
C ALA A 44 -21.99 -25.99 -33.64
N LEU A 45 -23.30 -25.83 -33.84
CA LEU A 45 -24.08 -24.74 -33.25
C LEU A 45 -24.09 -24.81 -31.72
N ALA A 46 -24.23 -26.01 -31.15
CA ALA A 46 -24.16 -26.21 -29.70
C ALA A 46 -22.76 -25.89 -29.14
N ARG A 47 -21.69 -26.28 -29.84
CA ARG A 47 -20.31 -25.90 -29.46
C ARG A 47 -20.10 -24.38 -29.50
N ALA A 48 -20.66 -23.69 -30.49
CA ALA A 48 -20.60 -22.24 -30.58
C ALA A 48 -21.30 -21.55 -29.40
N GLY A 49 -22.45 -22.09 -28.95
CA GLY A 49 -23.12 -21.63 -27.74
C GLY A 49 -22.25 -21.77 -26.49
N TRP A 50 -21.61 -22.93 -26.29
CA TRP A 50 -20.67 -23.12 -25.18
C TRP A 50 -19.44 -22.23 -25.26
N LEU A 51 -18.94 -21.96 -26.47
CA LEU A 51 -17.85 -21.00 -26.67
C LEU A 51 -18.23 -19.59 -26.18
N GLN A 52 -19.44 -19.12 -26.48
CA GLN A 52 -19.93 -17.83 -25.98
C GLN A 52 -19.97 -17.79 -24.45
N VAL A 53 -20.39 -18.87 -23.79
CA VAL A 53 -20.36 -18.99 -22.32
C VAL A 53 -18.92 -18.87 -21.80
N GLY A 54 -17.96 -19.54 -22.44
CA GLY A 54 -16.54 -19.46 -22.07
C GLY A 54 -15.97 -18.05 -22.22
N VAL A 55 -16.29 -17.37 -23.32
CA VAL A 55 -15.90 -15.97 -23.56
C VAL A 55 -16.49 -15.03 -22.52
N ALA A 56 -17.77 -15.20 -22.18
CA ALA A 56 -18.42 -14.41 -21.13
C ALA A 56 -17.75 -14.63 -19.75
N GLY A 57 -17.46 -15.89 -19.40
CA GLY A 57 -16.75 -16.23 -18.17
C GLY A 57 -15.35 -15.60 -18.10
N PHE A 58 -14.60 -15.66 -19.20
CA PHE A 58 -13.29 -15.01 -19.30
C PHE A 58 -13.38 -13.50 -19.16
N ALA A 59 -14.36 -12.86 -19.82
CA ALA A 59 -14.57 -11.41 -19.72
C ALA A 59 -14.89 -10.97 -18.29
N ILE A 60 -15.71 -11.73 -17.55
CA ILE A 60 -16.02 -11.47 -16.13
C ILE A 60 -14.76 -11.57 -15.27
N PHE A 61 -13.96 -12.62 -15.45
CA PHE A 61 -12.69 -12.80 -14.73
C PHE A 61 -11.72 -11.66 -15.00
N ALA A 62 -11.43 -11.41 -16.28
CA ALA A 62 -10.49 -10.37 -16.70
C ALA A 62 -10.95 -8.98 -16.24
N GLY A 63 -12.25 -8.67 -16.40
CA GLY A 63 -12.84 -7.43 -15.92
C GLY A 63 -12.70 -7.24 -14.41
N GLY A 64 -12.96 -8.29 -13.62
CA GLY A 64 -12.75 -8.29 -12.17
C GLY A 64 -11.30 -7.97 -11.78
N VAL A 65 -10.33 -8.65 -12.41
CA VAL A 65 -8.90 -8.41 -12.19
C VAL A 65 -8.49 -6.99 -12.59
N CYS A 66 -8.91 -6.51 -13.76
CA CYS A 66 -8.62 -5.15 -14.22
C CYS A 66 -9.17 -4.08 -13.27
N LEU A 67 -10.43 -4.22 -12.83
CA LEU A 67 -11.05 -3.30 -11.88
C LEU A 67 -10.32 -3.31 -10.52
N TRP A 68 -9.93 -4.49 -10.03
CA TRP A 68 -9.14 -4.62 -8.81
C TRP A 68 -7.79 -3.91 -8.92
N LEU A 69 -7.05 -4.11 -10.02
CA LEU A 69 -5.77 -3.44 -10.26
C LEU A 69 -5.91 -1.92 -10.36
N LEU A 70 -6.96 -1.42 -11.03
CA LEU A 70 -7.22 0.02 -11.13
C LEU A 70 -7.53 0.64 -9.77
N ARG A 71 -8.33 -0.04 -8.93
CA ARG A 71 -8.59 0.40 -7.55
C ARG A 71 -7.32 0.40 -6.71
N GLY A 72 -6.50 -0.64 -6.81
CA GLY A 72 -5.19 -0.70 -6.15
C GLY A 72 -4.28 0.47 -6.53
N ARG A 73 -4.19 0.77 -7.84
CA ARG A 73 -3.41 1.93 -8.33
C ARG A 73 -3.94 3.25 -7.77
N ARG A 74 -5.26 3.46 -7.73
CA ARG A 74 -5.87 4.68 -7.16
C ARG A 74 -5.56 4.81 -5.67
N ALA A 75 -5.74 3.74 -4.89
CA ALA A 75 -5.46 3.74 -3.46
C ALA A 75 -3.98 4.04 -3.16
N VAL A 76 -3.04 3.51 -3.95
CA VAL A 76 -1.61 3.83 -3.83
C VAL A 76 -1.34 5.29 -4.20
N GLY A 77 -1.99 5.80 -5.26
CA GLY A 77 -1.87 7.20 -5.69
C GLY A 77 -2.34 8.17 -4.61
N GLU A 78 -3.51 7.94 -4.02
CA GLU A 78 -4.06 8.75 -2.93
C GLU A 78 -3.12 8.79 -1.71
N ARG A 79 -2.52 7.65 -1.34
CA ARG A 79 -1.53 7.61 -0.25
C ARG A 79 -0.26 8.36 -0.57
N ARG A 80 0.26 8.22 -1.80
CA ARG A 80 1.44 8.98 -2.22
C ARG A 80 1.16 10.48 -2.19
N ALA A 81 0.01 10.91 -2.69
CA ALA A 81 -0.40 12.31 -2.65
C ALA A 81 -0.52 12.83 -1.20
N ALA A 82 -1.10 12.03 -0.30
CA ALA A 82 -1.18 12.38 1.11
C ALA A 82 0.22 12.54 1.75
N LEU A 83 1.16 11.64 1.46
CA LEU A 83 2.54 11.75 1.96
C LEU A 83 3.25 12.99 1.43
N ILE A 84 3.12 13.31 0.14
CA ILE A 84 3.70 14.53 -0.45
C ILE A 84 3.10 15.77 0.22
N SER A 85 1.79 15.79 0.48
CA SER A 85 1.15 16.93 1.14
C SER A 85 1.62 17.13 2.59
N LEU A 86 1.96 16.04 3.29
CA LEU A 86 2.53 16.10 4.64
C LEU A 86 3.97 16.63 4.61
N GLU A 87 4.75 16.23 3.60
CA GLU A 87 6.11 16.74 3.39
C GLU A 87 6.10 18.24 3.09
N GLN A 88 5.19 18.70 2.23
CA GLN A 88 5.01 20.13 1.95
C GLN A 88 4.61 20.91 3.20
N ARG A 89 3.62 20.43 3.97
CA ARG A 89 3.23 21.07 5.23
C ARG A 89 4.36 21.11 6.25
N ALA A 90 5.17 20.05 6.33
CA ALA A 90 6.34 20.00 7.20
C ALA A 90 7.44 20.99 6.77
N ALA A 91 7.54 21.30 5.47
CA ALA A 91 8.45 22.32 4.96
C ALA A 91 7.96 23.75 5.28
N ASP A 92 6.65 23.97 5.34
CA ASP A 92 6.04 25.27 5.65
C ASP A 92 6.07 25.64 7.14
N VAL A 93 6.26 24.67 8.04
CA VAL A 93 6.45 24.97 9.48
C VAL A 93 7.76 25.76 9.61
N PRO A 94 7.73 27.02 10.10
CA PRO A 94 8.93 27.82 10.26
C PRO A 94 9.94 27.04 11.08
N ARG A 95 11.06 26.66 10.46
CA ARG A 95 12.18 26.11 11.21
C ARG A 95 12.63 27.22 12.13
N THR A 96 12.31 27.14 13.41
CA THR A 96 12.99 27.91 14.44
C THR A 96 14.46 27.54 14.32
N THR A 97 15.20 28.39 13.62
CA THR A 97 16.65 28.35 13.53
C THR A 97 17.17 28.59 14.94
N HIS A 98 17.32 27.51 15.70
CA HIS A 98 18.09 27.56 16.93
C HIS A 98 19.49 28.07 16.57
N ALA A 99 19.83 29.18 17.19
CA ALA A 99 20.98 29.99 16.89
C ALA A 99 22.28 29.16 16.86
N THR A 100 23.13 29.50 15.90
CA THR A 100 24.48 29.01 15.69
C THR A 100 25.37 29.24 16.91
N GLY A 101 25.32 28.31 17.87
CA GLY A 101 26.45 28.02 18.74
C GLY A 101 27.30 26.95 18.06
N THR A 102 28.61 27.18 17.94
CA THR A 102 29.61 26.36 17.24
C THR A 102 29.92 25.03 17.96
N GLU A 103 28.91 24.42 18.57
CA GLU A 103 29.00 23.10 19.20
C GLU A 103 28.53 22.05 18.19
N SER A 104 29.23 20.92 18.10
CA SER A 104 28.89 19.87 17.14
C SER A 104 27.41 19.50 17.24
N PRO A 105 26.71 19.29 16.10
CA PRO A 105 25.27 19.07 16.12
C PRO A 105 24.97 17.81 16.95
N GLU A 106 24.35 18.05 18.11
CA GLU A 106 23.95 17.02 19.06
C GLU A 106 23.10 15.98 18.32
N LEU A 107 23.63 14.76 18.20
CA LEU A 107 22.88 13.66 17.60
C LEU A 107 21.81 13.23 18.61
N VAL A 108 20.66 12.80 18.11
CA VAL A 108 19.54 12.37 18.96
C VAL A 108 19.04 10.99 18.54
N ARG A 109 18.46 10.25 19.49
CA ARG A 109 17.84 8.95 19.26
C ARG A 109 16.50 8.90 19.98
N ALA A 110 15.43 8.54 19.25
CA ALA A 110 14.15 8.23 19.88
C ALA A 110 14.15 6.81 20.45
N GLU A 111 13.34 6.57 21.47
CA GLU A 111 13.16 5.25 22.07
C GLU A 111 12.84 4.18 21.01
N GLY A 112 13.54 3.04 21.07
CA GLY A 112 13.37 1.93 20.13
C GLY A 112 14.01 2.11 18.74
N MET A 113 14.68 3.24 18.47
CA MET A 113 15.41 3.42 17.21
C MET A 113 16.85 2.88 17.27
N ALA A 114 17.24 2.12 16.26
CA ALA A 114 18.60 1.61 16.12
C ALA A 114 19.60 2.61 15.52
N ARG A 115 19.11 3.70 14.91
CA ARG A 115 19.93 4.71 14.21
C ARG A 115 19.92 6.03 14.97
N VAL A 116 21.00 6.81 14.84
CA VAL A 116 21.08 8.18 15.37
C VAL A 116 20.67 9.18 14.30
N HIS A 117 20.01 10.27 14.71
CA HIS A 117 19.40 11.26 13.84
C HIS A 117 19.91 12.66 14.18
N ARG A 118 19.85 13.58 13.22
CA ARG A 118 19.96 15.02 13.52
C ARG A 118 18.65 15.50 14.17
N PRO A 119 18.67 16.50 15.07
CA PRO A 119 17.46 16.99 15.76
C PRO A 119 16.34 17.44 14.80
N GLY A 120 16.70 17.95 13.61
CA GLY A 120 15.76 18.36 12.57
C GLY A 120 15.27 17.23 11.64
N CYS A 121 15.59 15.95 11.90
CA CYS A 121 15.19 14.86 11.02
C CYS A 121 13.67 14.58 11.12
N PRO A 122 12.94 14.49 10.00
CA PRO A 122 11.51 14.20 10.02
C PRO A 122 11.12 12.91 10.74
N LEU A 123 12.04 11.93 10.81
CA LEU A 123 11.81 10.65 11.48
C LEU A 123 11.77 10.76 13.01
N VAL A 124 12.39 11.80 13.58
CA VAL A 124 12.35 12.09 15.03
C VAL A 124 11.41 13.24 15.39
N ALA A 125 10.85 13.94 14.40
CA ALA A 125 9.88 15.00 14.63
C ALA A 125 8.69 14.50 15.47
N GLY A 126 8.41 15.19 16.58
CA GLY A 126 7.31 14.86 17.49
C GLY A 126 7.53 13.63 18.38
N LYS A 127 8.70 13.00 18.36
CA LYS A 127 9.06 11.90 19.28
C LYS A 127 9.85 12.43 20.47
N HIS A 128 9.75 11.74 21.60
CA HIS A 128 10.71 11.93 22.67
C HIS A 128 12.07 11.41 22.19
N VAL A 129 13.10 12.24 22.34
CA VAL A 129 14.45 11.92 21.89
C VAL A 129 15.42 12.17 23.02
N ASP A 130 16.38 11.26 23.14
CA ASP A 130 17.50 11.38 24.05
C ASP A 130 18.75 11.81 23.25
N PRO A 131 19.65 12.61 23.85
CA PRO A 131 20.96 12.88 23.29
C PRO A 131 21.73 11.59 23.02
N ALA A 132 22.45 11.55 21.91
CA ALA A 132 23.32 10.44 21.51
C ALA A 132 24.73 10.96 21.25
N SER A 133 25.72 10.27 21.78
CA SER A 133 27.13 10.55 21.55
C SER A 133 27.59 10.08 20.16
N PRO A 134 28.61 10.71 19.57
CA PRO A 134 29.27 10.18 18.38
C PRO A 134 29.78 8.75 18.65
N GLY A 135 29.19 7.76 17.98
CA GLY A 135 29.52 6.33 18.16
C GLY A 135 28.38 5.48 18.72
N ASP A 136 27.32 6.08 19.27
CA ASP A 136 26.19 5.34 19.86
C ASP A 136 25.37 4.54 18.84
N GLY A 137 25.57 4.78 17.54
CA GLY A 137 25.12 3.89 16.47
C GLY A 137 25.29 4.48 15.07
N ARG A 138 24.79 3.73 14.09
CA ARG A 138 24.82 4.15 12.69
C ARG A 138 23.92 5.35 12.46
N SER A 139 24.40 6.35 11.73
CA SER A 139 23.60 7.50 11.35
C SER A 139 22.43 7.10 10.45
N CYS A 140 21.34 7.84 10.54
CA CYS A 140 20.23 7.72 9.61
C CYS A 140 20.62 8.19 8.20
N GLU A 141 20.36 7.36 7.19
CA GLU A 141 20.60 7.70 5.77
C GLU A 141 19.83 8.94 5.32
N VAL A 142 18.61 9.16 5.85
CA VAL A 142 17.81 10.37 5.58
C VAL A 142 18.47 11.65 6.13
N CYS A 143 19.39 11.54 7.09
CA CYS A 143 20.10 12.70 7.65
C CYS A 143 21.38 13.06 6.88
N HIS A 144 21.86 12.17 5.99
CA HIS A 144 23.09 12.33 5.20
C HIS A 144 22.83 12.75 3.76
N GLY A 145 21.60 12.58 3.26
CA GLY A 145 21.16 13.05 1.95
C GLY A 145 20.82 14.54 1.93
#